data_AF-A0A183EIC7-F1
#
_entry.id   AF-A0A183EIC7-F1
#
_cell.length_a   1.000
_cell.length_b   1.000
_cell.length_c   1.000
_cell.angle_alpha   90.00
_cell.angle_beta   90.00
_cell.angle_gamma   90.00
#
_symmetry.space_group_name_H-M   'P 1'
#
loop_
_entity.id
_entity.type
_entity.pdbx_description
1 polymer ?
#
loop_
_entity_poly.entity_id
_entity_poly.type
_entity_poly.pdbx_seq_one_letter_code
_entity_poly.pdbx_strand_id
1 'polypeptide(L)'
;MLEGIFKEKCSLPTDQMLVVDTEDRIIFPHITDEDMKCLLTYLYTGQVVLPEFDGFARVGRVLSLLVDREQLKDIFKEWQKMIVSNLLKVEKENDSDKIVDACLKALLSVFSAPYGALPCAKRMSVSMLADQVHPFLVAFLFATEF
;
A
#
# COMPACT_ATOMS: atom_id res chain seq x y z
N MET A 1 19.72 9.01 -6.87
CA MET A 1 18.25 9.01 -6.65
C MET A 1 17.83 10.23 -5.83
N LEU A 2 18.41 10.49 -4.65
CA LEU A 2 18.11 11.67 -3.82
C LEU A 2 18.61 13.02 -4.37
N GLU A 3 19.73 13.04 -5.10
CA GLU A 3 20.32 14.29 -5.66
C GLU A 3 19.37 15.08 -6.59
N GLY A 4 18.39 14.41 -7.21
CA GLY A 4 17.39 15.07 -8.06
C GLY A 4 16.43 15.94 -7.27
N ILE A 5 16.09 15.55 -6.03
CA ILE A 5 15.16 16.28 -5.16
C ILE A 5 15.80 17.57 -4.65
N PHE A 6 17.11 17.56 -4.39
CA PHE A 6 17.84 18.74 -3.89
C PHE A 6 18.24 19.74 -5.00
N LYS A 7 18.21 19.33 -6.27
CA LYS A 7 18.61 20.18 -7.40
C LYS A 7 17.57 21.23 -7.79
N GLU A 8 16.29 20.92 -7.61
CA GLU A 8 15.19 21.86 -7.81
C GLU A 8 14.68 22.28 -6.43
N LYS A 9 15.22 23.36 -5.87
CA LYS A 9 14.79 23.99 -4.59
C LYS A 9 13.39 24.60 -4.69
N CYS A 10 12.43 23.84 -5.18
CA CYS A 10 11.05 24.24 -5.38
C CYS A 10 10.15 23.03 -5.11
N SER A 11 9.94 22.68 -3.85
CA SER A 11 8.70 21.99 -3.49
C SER A 11 7.76 23.01 -2.88
N LEU A 12 6.58 23.19 -3.47
CA LEU A 12 5.48 23.79 -2.75
C LEU A 12 5.28 22.96 -1.47
N PRO A 13 5.23 23.58 -0.27
CA PRO A 13 4.90 22.85 0.95
C PRO A 13 3.53 22.20 0.72
N THR A 14 3.55 20.88 0.58
CA THR A 14 2.34 20.08 0.57
C THR A 14 2.19 19.50 1.97
N ASP A 15 0.97 19.15 2.37
CA ASP A 15 0.75 18.44 3.63
C ASP A 15 1.58 17.14 3.73
N GLN A 16 2.12 16.65 2.61
CA GLN A 16 2.83 15.37 2.52
C GLN A 16 4.35 15.49 2.62
N MET A 17 4.94 16.62 2.23
CA MET A 17 6.39 16.81 2.20
C MET A 17 6.75 18.28 2.41
N LEU A 18 7.64 18.52 3.38
CA LEU A 18 8.23 19.82 3.66
C LEU A 18 9.73 19.76 3.35
N VAL A 19 10.18 20.57 2.40
CA VAL A 19 11.61 20.77 2.13
C VAL A 19 12.06 21.98 2.95
N VAL A 20 13.09 21.78 3.77
CA VAL A 20 13.72 22.82 4.57
C VAL A 20 14.89 23.36 3.76
N ASP A 21 14.65 24.44 3.02
CA ASP A 21 15.60 25.05 2.07
C ASP A 21 16.95 25.45 2.70
N THR A 22 16.97 25.64 4.03
CA THR A 22 18.14 26.04 4.80
C THR A 22 19.00 24.88 5.29
N GLU A 23 18.50 23.64 5.28
CA GLU A 23 19.13 22.50 5.99
C GLU A 23 19.35 21.24 5.13
N ASP A 24 19.23 21.29 3.80
CA ASP A 24 19.28 20.11 2.91
C ASP A 24 18.46 18.93 3.49
N ARG A 25 17.29 19.27 4.02
CA ARG A 25 16.45 18.35 4.81
C ARG A 25 15.05 18.28 4.25
N ILE A 26 14.53 17.06 4.21
CA ILE A 26 13.14 16.77 3.84
C ILE A 26 12.44 16.21 5.08
N ILE A 27 11.27 16.72 5.38
CA ILE A 27 10.42 16.28 6.49
C ILE A 27 9.13 15.73 5.91
N PHE A 28 8.78 14.51 6.31
CA PHE A 28 7.49 13.91 6.02
C PHE A 28 6.64 13.90 7.30
N PRO A 29 5.69 14.85 7.46
CA PRO A 29 5.05 15.13 8.74
C PRO A 29 4.09 14.04 9.24
N HIS A 30 3.68 13.12 8.36
CA HIS A 30 2.66 12.11 8.66
C HIS A 30 3.20 10.67 8.71
N ILE A 31 4.53 10.48 8.72
CA ILE A 31 5.14 9.16 8.74
C ILE A 31 5.36 8.71 10.19
N THR A 32 4.98 7.49 10.53
CA THR A 32 5.29 6.85 11.82
C THR A 32 6.71 6.28 11.84
N ASP A 33 7.19 5.86 13.01
CA ASP A 33 8.46 5.14 13.11
C ASP A 33 8.45 3.81 12.34
N GLU A 34 7.34 3.08 12.34
CA GLU A 34 7.18 1.85 11.55
C GLU A 34 7.15 2.11 10.03
N ASP A 35 6.44 3.15 9.59
CA ASP A 35 6.46 3.55 8.18
C ASP A 35 7.90 3.90 7.74
N MET A 36 8.66 4.59 8.59
CA MET A 36 10.05 4.96 8.33
C MET A 36 10.96 3.72 8.25
N LYS A 37 10.79 2.72 9.11
CA LYS A 37 11.52 1.44 9.01
C LYS A 37 11.26 0.76 7.67
N CYS A 38 10.00 0.74 7.21
CA CYS A 38 9.65 0.20 5.90
C CYS A 38 10.36 0.95 4.76
N LEU A 39 10.32 2.28 4.78
CA LEU A 39 10.96 3.12 3.77
C LEU A 39 12.48 2.96 3.76
N LEU A 40 13.13 3.02 4.93
CA LEU A 40 14.58 2.87 5.04
C LEU A 40 15.05 1.47 4.65
N THR A 41 14.27 0.43 4.98
CA THR A 41 14.58 -0.94 4.53
C THR A 41 14.69 -0.98 3.01
N TYR A 42 13.69 -0.45 2.32
CA TYR A 42 13.72 -0.38 0.86
C TYR A 42 14.89 0.46 0.35
N LEU A 43 15.10 1.67 0.88
CA LEU A 43 16.15 2.58 0.41
C LEU A 43 17.57 2.05 0.60
N TYR A 44 17.84 1.32 1.69
CA TYR A 44 19.17 0.81 1.99
C TYR A 44 19.45 -0.58 1.42
N THR A 45 18.45 -1.47 1.38
CA THR A 45 18.67 -2.87 1.00
C THR A 45 18.03 -3.24 -0.34
N GLY A 46 17.17 -2.38 -0.89
CA GLY A 46 16.32 -2.68 -2.04
C GLY A 46 15.20 -3.68 -1.73
N GLN A 47 15.08 -4.15 -0.48
CA GLN A 47 14.04 -5.10 -0.11
C GLN A 47 12.70 -4.40 0.04
N VAL A 48 11.70 -4.93 -0.66
CA VAL A 48 10.32 -4.47 -0.54
C VAL A 48 9.68 -5.13 0.67
N VAL A 49 9.28 -4.32 1.63
CA VAL A 49 8.52 -4.74 2.82
C VAL A 49 7.08 -4.27 2.68
N LEU A 50 6.15 -5.09 3.15
CA LEU A 50 4.74 -4.73 3.22
C LEU A 50 4.52 -3.86 4.47
N PRO A 51 4.01 -2.62 4.32
CA PRO A 51 3.64 -1.83 5.48
C PRO A 51 2.42 -2.44 6.18
N GLU A 52 2.16 -1.99 7.41
CA GLU A 52 0.90 -2.31 8.08
C GLU A 52 -0.30 -1.78 7.29
N PHE A 53 -1.49 -2.36 7.50
CA PHE A 53 -2.66 -2.12 6.65
C PHE A 53 -3.10 -0.65 6.60
N ASP A 54 -2.83 0.12 7.66
CA ASP A 54 -3.09 1.56 7.76
C ASP A 54 -1.92 2.42 7.21
N GLY A 55 -0.73 1.84 7.05
CA GLY A 55 0.48 2.48 6.54
C GLY A 55 0.59 2.54 5.01
N PHE A 56 -0.19 1.76 4.27
CA PHE A 56 -0.14 1.69 2.80
C PHE A 56 -0.25 3.05 2.10
N ALA A 57 -1.22 3.88 2.49
CA ALA A 57 -1.37 5.21 1.91
C ALA A 57 -0.16 6.10 2.23
N ARG A 58 0.34 6.06 3.46
CA ARG A 58 1.42 6.93 3.93
C ARG A 58 2.73 6.56 3.25
N VAL A 59 3.12 5.29 3.33
CA VAL A 59 4.33 4.74 2.69
C VAL A 59 4.24 4.82 1.17
N GLY A 60 3.11 4.45 0.58
CA GLY A 60 2.92 4.46 -0.87
C GLY A 60 3.04 5.85 -1.49
N ARG A 61 2.52 6.90 -0.82
CA ARG A 61 2.68 8.29 -1.25
C ARG A 61 4.14 8.71 -1.22
N VAL A 62 4.86 8.39 -0.14
CA VAL A 62 6.27 8.76 0.01
C VAL A 62 7.13 8.06 -1.02
N LEU A 63 6.92 6.76 -1.24
CA LEU A 63 7.59 6.03 -2.32
C LEU A 63 7.29 6.67 -3.68
N SER A 64 6.05 7.11 -3.91
CA SER A 64 5.66 7.77 -5.17
C SER A 64 6.38 9.11 -5.40
N LEU A 65 6.88 9.76 -4.34
CA LEU A 65 7.70 10.97 -4.43
C LEU A 65 9.19 10.66 -4.60
N LEU A 66 9.67 9.58 -3.99
CA LEU A 66 11.10 9.27 -3.92
C LEU A 66 11.61 8.39 -5.07
N VAL A 67 10.72 7.62 -5.70
CA VAL A 67 11.04 6.51 -6.59
C VAL A 67 10.45 6.77 -7.97
N ASP A 68 11.16 6.35 -9.03
CA ASP A 68 10.63 6.45 -10.38
C ASP A 68 9.47 5.50 -10.64
N ARG A 69 8.70 5.81 -11.70
CA ARG A 69 7.48 5.08 -12.03
C ARG A 69 7.70 3.59 -12.34
N GLU A 70 8.83 3.21 -12.94
CA GLU A 70 9.08 1.81 -13.28
C GLU A 70 9.38 1.00 -12.03
N GLN A 71 10.23 1.52 -11.14
CA GLN A 71 10.51 0.89 -9.84
C GLN A 71 9.25 0.80 -8.95
N LEU A 72 8.38 1.82 -8.97
CA LEU A 72 7.10 1.79 -8.24
C LEU A 72 6.19 0.64 -8.68
N LYS A 73 6.16 0.31 -9.98
CA LYS A 73 5.37 -0.84 -10.47
C LYS A 73 5.85 -2.14 -9.85
N ASP A 74 7.16 -2.32 -9.74
CA ASP A 74 7.75 -3.51 -9.15
C ASP A 74 7.46 -3.60 -7.65
N ILE A 75 7.52 -2.48 -6.92
CA ILE A 75 7.13 -2.42 -5.51
C ILE A 75 5.68 -2.86 -5.32
N PHE A 76 4.74 -2.27 -6.07
CA PHE A 76 3.32 -2.60 -5.94
C PHE A 76 3.02 -4.04 -6.36
N LYS A 77 3.78 -4.58 -7.33
CA LYS A 77 3.69 -5.99 -7.71
C LYS A 77 4.12 -6.91 -6.56
N GLU A 78 5.20 -6.59 -5.85
CA GLU A 78 5.63 -7.35 -4.67
C GLU A 78 4.63 -7.22 -3.53
N TRP A 79 4.10 -6.02 -3.25
CA TRP A 79 3.03 -5.84 -2.26
C TRP A 79 1.80 -6.69 -2.57
N GLN A 80 1.39 -6.72 -3.84
CA GLN A 80 0.29 -7.58 -4.28
C GLN A 80 0.58 -9.06 -4.01
N LYS A 81 1.79 -9.54 -4.30
CA LYS A 81 2.18 -10.93 -4.01
C LYS A 81 2.13 -11.24 -2.52
N MET A 82 2.62 -10.32 -1.67
CA MET A 82 2.62 -10.50 -0.22
C MET A 82 1.20 -10.57 0.34
N ILE A 83 0.29 -9.69 -0.11
CA ILE A 83 -1.12 -9.70 0.29
C ILE A 83 -1.80 -11.00 -0.15
N VAL A 84 -1.67 -11.38 -1.43
CA VAL A 84 -2.26 -12.61 -1.96
C VAL A 84 -1.73 -13.85 -1.23
N SER A 85 -0.43 -13.89 -0.93
CA SER A 85 0.17 -15.01 -0.20
C SER A 85 -0.36 -15.10 1.23
N ASN A 86 -0.58 -13.96 1.89
CA ASN A 86 -1.19 -13.93 3.22
C ASN A 86 -2.64 -14.43 3.17
N LEU A 87 -3.44 -13.96 2.22
CA LEU A 87 -4.81 -14.40 2.03
C LEU A 87 -4.91 -15.91 1.78
N LEU A 88 -4.08 -16.46 0.88
CA LEU A 88 -4.00 -17.91 0.62
C LEU A 88 -3.60 -18.72 1.85
N LYS A 89 -2.77 -18.14 2.73
CA LYS A 89 -2.38 -18.79 3.98
C LYS A 89 -3.54 -18.83 4.96
N VAL A 90 -4.23 -17.70 5.14
CA VAL A 90 -5.39 -17.58 6.05
C VAL A 90 -6.56 -18.44 5.57
N GLU A 91 -6.81 -18.51 4.26
CA GLU A 91 -7.83 -19.38 3.66
C GLU A 91 -7.64 -20.85 4.06
N LYS A 92 -6.40 -21.33 4.07
CA LYS A 92 -6.06 -22.70 4.47
C LYS A 92 -6.30 -23.00 5.95
N GLU A 93 -6.34 -21.97 6.80
CA GLU A 93 -6.67 -22.14 8.22
C GLU A 93 -8.16 -22.44 8.42
N ASN A 94 -9.00 -22.18 7.41
CA ASN A 94 -10.44 -22.45 7.39
C ASN A 94 -11.20 -21.88 8.60
N ASP A 95 -10.75 -20.71 9.06
CA ASP A 95 -11.33 -19.94 10.16
C ASP A 95 -12.01 -18.69 9.57
N SER A 96 -13.34 -18.67 9.62
CA SER A 96 -14.15 -17.65 8.95
C SER A 96 -13.85 -16.24 9.47
N ASP A 97 -13.70 -16.06 10.77
CA ASP A 97 -13.45 -14.75 11.38
C ASP A 97 -12.09 -14.19 10.95
N LYS A 98 -11.07 -15.05 10.92
CA LYS A 98 -9.74 -14.67 10.41
C LYS A 98 -9.76 -14.34 8.92
N ILE A 99 -10.49 -15.11 8.12
CA ILE A 99 -10.63 -14.86 6.68
C ILE A 99 -11.27 -13.49 6.45
N VAL A 100 -12.36 -13.18 7.16
CA VAL A 100 -13.05 -11.89 7.06
C VAL A 100 -12.11 -10.74 7.46
N ASP A 101 -11.44 -10.83 8.61
CA ASP A 101 -10.50 -9.81 9.07
C ASP A 101 -9.35 -9.57 8.07
N ALA A 102 -8.75 -10.65 7.55
CA ALA A 102 -7.67 -10.56 6.57
C ALA A 102 -8.15 -9.93 5.25
N CYS A 103 -9.35 -10.28 4.77
CA CYS A 103 -9.92 -9.71 3.55
C CYS A 103 -10.23 -8.21 3.73
N LEU A 104 -10.78 -7.81 4.88
CA LEU A 104 -11.08 -6.41 5.18
C LEU A 104 -9.79 -5.57 5.23
N LYS A 105 -8.76 -6.05 5.93
CA LYS A 105 -7.45 -5.37 5.96
C LYS A 105 -6.85 -5.25 4.56
N ALA A 106 -6.89 -6.32 3.77
CA ALA A 106 -6.39 -6.30 2.40
C ALA A 106 -7.16 -5.31 1.51
N LEU A 107 -8.49 -5.21 1.63
CA LEU A 107 -9.29 -4.24 0.90
C LEU A 107 -8.94 -2.80 1.30
N LEU A 108 -8.80 -2.51 2.60
CA LEU A 108 -8.35 -1.20 3.07
C LEU A 108 -6.97 -0.84 2.50
N SER A 109 -6.04 -1.80 2.45
CA SER A 109 -4.73 -1.62 1.81
C SER A 109 -4.84 -1.33 0.30
N VAL A 110 -5.73 -2.03 -0.41
CA VAL A 110 -5.98 -1.81 -1.84
C VAL A 110 -6.54 -0.42 -2.11
N PHE A 111 -7.52 0.03 -1.33
CA PHE A 111 -8.17 1.34 -1.51
C PHE A 111 -7.29 2.52 -1.08
N SER A 112 -6.32 2.27 -0.20
CA SER A 112 -5.36 3.28 0.25
C SER A 112 -4.14 3.41 -0.67
N ALA A 113 -3.84 2.40 -1.48
CA ALA A 113 -2.80 2.43 -2.49
C ALA A 113 -3.21 3.31 -3.71
N PRO A 114 -2.23 3.81 -4.50
CA PRO A 114 -2.53 4.51 -5.75
C PRO A 114 -3.46 3.69 -6.66
N TYR A 115 -4.41 4.36 -7.33
CA TYR A 115 -5.46 3.71 -8.10
C TYR A 115 -4.91 2.69 -9.10
N GLY A 116 -5.41 1.45 -9.02
CA GLY A 116 -5.01 0.36 -9.92
C GLY A 116 -3.70 -0.35 -9.56
N ALA A 117 -3.06 -0.04 -8.43
CA ALA A 117 -1.80 -0.67 -8.03
C ALA A 117 -1.94 -2.16 -7.66
N LEU A 118 -3.07 -2.57 -7.07
CA LEU A 118 -3.25 -3.89 -6.43
C LEU A 118 -4.49 -4.68 -6.93
N PRO A 119 -4.70 -4.87 -8.24
CA PRO A 119 -5.93 -5.44 -8.81
C PRO A 119 -6.19 -6.92 -8.48
N CYS A 120 -5.16 -7.75 -8.32
CA CYS A 120 -5.34 -9.15 -7.95
C CYS A 120 -5.68 -9.29 -6.46
N ALA A 121 -5.04 -8.50 -5.60
CA ALA A 121 -5.39 -8.45 -4.18
C ALA A 121 -6.84 -7.99 -3.98
N LYS A 122 -7.31 -6.99 -4.75
CA LYS A 122 -8.74 -6.59 -4.77
C LYS A 122 -9.65 -7.78 -5.07
N ARG A 123 -9.43 -8.42 -6.23
CA ARG A 123 -10.29 -9.51 -6.72
C ARG A 123 -10.33 -10.69 -5.75
N MET A 124 -9.17 -11.08 -5.23
CA MET A 124 -9.09 -12.19 -4.27
C MET A 124 -9.82 -11.86 -2.97
N SER A 125 -9.57 -10.67 -2.39
CA SER A 125 -10.21 -10.28 -1.14
C SER A 125 -11.73 -10.20 -1.29
N VAL A 126 -12.24 -9.68 -2.40
CA VAL A 126 -13.69 -9.65 -2.68
C VAL A 126 -14.25 -11.06 -2.84
N SER A 127 -13.58 -11.92 -3.61
CA SER A 127 -14.04 -13.31 -3.83
C SER A 127 -14.09 -14.08 -2.52
N MET A 128 -13.01 -14.05 -1.73
CA MET A 128 -12.95 -14.76 -0.46
C MET A 128 -13.97 -14.23 0.54
N LEU A 129 -14.17 -12.91 0.61
CA LEU A 129 -15.18 -12.31 1.46
C LEU A 129 -16.60 -12.70 1.01
N ALA A 130 -16.84 -12.75 -0.31
CA ALA A 130 -18.10 -13.23 -0.88
C ALA A 130 -18.37 -14.70 -0.54
N ASP A 131 -17.35 -15.54 -0.45
CA ASP A 131 -17.50 -16.93 -0.02
C ASP A 131 -17.83 -17.05 1.48
N GLN A 132 -17.43 -16.07 2.31
CA GLN A 132 -17.79 -16.02 3.73
C GLN A 132 -19.21 -15.51 3.98
N VAL A 133 -19.73 -14.65 3.09
CA VAL A 133 -21.08 -14.08 3.22
C VAL A 133 -22.04 -14.89 2.34
N HIS A 134 -22.99 -15.60 2.94
CA HIS A 134 -24.04 -16.35 2.23
C HIS A 134 -24.57 -15.62 0.96
N PRO A 135 -24.98 -16.35 -0.10
CA PRO A 135 -25.02 -15.90 -1.51
C PRO A 135 -25.90 -14.67 -1.84
N PHE A 136 -26.64 -14.13 -0.88
CA PHE A 136 -27.53 -12.99 -1.07
C PHE A 136 -26.82 -11.62 -1.15
N LEU A 137 -25.61 -11.47 -0.57
CA LEU A 137 -24.92 -10.17 -0.53
C LEU A 137 -23.99 -9.93 -1.73
N VAL A 138 -23.55 -11.01 -2.38
CA VAL A 138 -22.65 -11.00 -3.55
C VAL A 138 -23.26 -10.21 -4.71
N ALA A 139 -24.57 -10.31 -4.92
CA ALA A 139 -25.29 -9.57 -5.96
C ALA A 139 -25.24 -8.04 -5.79
N PHE A 140 -25.03 -7.52 -4.57
CA PHE A 140 -25.03 -6.08 -4.29
C PHE A 140 -23.67 -5.43 -4.53
N LEU A 141 -22.56 -6.15 -4.29
CA LEU A 141 -21.19 -5.64 -4.47
C LEU A 141 -20.75 -5.62 -5.94
N PHE A 142 -21.29 -6.52 -6.78
CA PHE A 142 -21.02 -6.52 -8.23
C PHE A 142 -21.95 -5.61 -9.04
N ALA A 143 -22.98 -5.02 -8.42
CA ALA A 143 -23.94 -4.14 -9.11
C ALA A 143 -23.48 -2.67 -9.20
N THR A 144 -22.39 -2.29 -8.52
CA THR A 144 -21.90 -0.89 -8.49
C THR A 144 -20.75 -0.61 -9.44
N GLU A 145 -20.42 -1.51 -10.37
CA GLU A 145 -19.54 -1.22 -11.51
C GLU A 145 -20.37 -0.99 -12.78
N PHE A 146 -20.97 0.20 -12.89
CA PHE A 146 -21.36 0.88 -14.13
C PHE A 146 -21.09 2.39 -14.01
#